data_AF-A0A1A8JZW8-F1
#
_entry.id   AF-A0A1A8JZW8-F1
#
_cell.length_a   1.000
_cell.length_b   1.000
_cell.length_c   1.000
_cell.angle_alpha   90.00
_cell.angle_beta   90.00
_cell.angle_gamma   90.00
#
_symmetry.space_group_name_H-M   'P 1'
#
loop_
_entity.id
_entity.type
_entity.pdbx_description
1 polymer ?
#
loop_
_entity_poly.entity_id
_entity_poly.type
_entity_poly.pdbx_seq_one_letter_code
_entity_poly.pdbx_strand_id
1 'polypeptide(L)'
;SSAQWPWKKKESKGFFRGSRTSSERDPLILLSREAPELVNAEYTKNQAWKSEKDTLGKPPAKEVPLVDHCKYKYLFNFRGVAASFRLKHLFLCGSLVFHVGDKWQEFFYPQLKPWVHYVPVQQDLSNVRELLQFVKENDAVAQEIAERGKDFILRHLRMEDVSCYWERLLTEFSRLLAYKPSRKSSYKQIIQKPNRTEL
;
A
#
# COMPACT_ATOMS: atom_id res chain seq x y z
N SER A 1 6.51 0.04 15.28
CA SER A 1 7.69 0.03 14.36
C SER A 1 8.08 -1.40 14.01
N SER A 2 8.68 -1.65 12.84
CA SER A 2 9.18 -3.00 12.46
C SER A 2 10.20 -3.56 13.44
N ALA A 3 11.01 -2.71 14.08
CA ALA A 3 11.97 -3.12 15.10
C ALA A 3 11.29 -3.72 16.36
N GLN A 4 10.07 -3.26 16.70
CA GLN A 4 9.30 -3.80 17.84
C GLN A 4 8.66 -5.16 17.52
N TRP A 5 8.45 -5.44 16.23
CA TRP A 5 7.75 -6.64 15.75
C TRP A 5 8.66 -7.43 14.79
N PRO A 6 9.71 -8.11 15.30
CA PRO A 6 10.51 -9.02 14.49
C PRO A 6 9.64 -10.16 13.93
N TRP A 7 10.04 -10.72 12.78
CA TRP A 7 9.23 -11.69 12.01
C TRP A 7 8.57 -12.78 12.87
N LYS A 8 9.35 -13.44 13.74
CA LYS A 8 8.89 -14.52 14.61
C LYS A 8 7.83 -14.11 15.65
N LYS A 9 7.72 -12.81 15.98
CA LYS A 9 6.72 -12.27 16.93
C LYS A 9 5.44 -11.80 16.25
N LYS A 10 5.42 -11.71 14.91
CA LYS A 10 4.24 -11.24 14.17
C LYS A 10 3.15 -12.31 14.14
N GLU A 11 1.89 -11.88 14.20
CA GLU A 11 0.72 -12.74 14.07
C GLU A 11 0.63 -13.31 12.65
N SER A 12 0.54 -14.64 12.50
CA SER A 12 0.43 -15.36 11.22
C SER A 12 -0.99 -15.28 10.61
N LYS A 13 -1.51 -14.06 10.46
CA LYS A 13 -2.86 -13.77 9.96
C LYS A 13 -2.81 -12.69 8.87
N GLY A 14 -3.67 -12.82 7.86
CA GLY A 14 -3.91 -11.76 6.88
C GLY A 14 -4.49 -10.52 7.56
N PHE A 15 -4.01 -9.33 7.24
CA PHE A 15 -4.53 -8.10 7.86
C PHE A 15 -4.81 -6.98 6.86
N PHE A 16 -5.95 -6.32 7.07
CA PHE A 16 -6.34 -5.11 6.37
C PHE A 16 -7.27 -4.24 7.22
N ARG A 17 -7.00 -2.93 7.24
CA ARG A 17 -7.93 -1.90 7.73
C ARG A 17 -7.95 -0.76 6.74
N GLY A 18 -9.11 -0.45 6.18
CA GLY A 18 -9.30 0.65 5.24
C GLY A 18 -10.75 0.75 4.80
N SER A 19 -11.12 1.81 4.11
CA SER A 19 -12.52 2.03 3.67
C SER A 19 -12.84 1.34 2.33
N ARG A 20 -14.12 1.26 1.98
CA ARG A 20 -14.60 0.64 0.73
C ARG A 20 -14.49 1.57 -0.49
N THR A 21 -13.26 1.98 -0.84
CA THR A 21 -13.01 2.83 -2.03
C THR A 21 -12.97 2.07 -3.35
N SER A 22 -13.05 0.74 -3.30
CA SER A 22 -13.20 -0.17 -4.45
C SER A 22 -13.88 -1.44 -3.96
N SER A 23 -14.78 -2.01 -4.76
CA SER A 23 -15.43 -3.30 -4.48
C SER A 23 -14.48 -4.50 -4.61
N GLU A 24 -13.32 -4.34 -5.26
CA GLU A 24 -12.28 -5.38 -5.32
C GLU A 24 -11.73 -5.77 -3.93
N ARG A 25 -12.00 -4.96 -2.90
CA ARG A 25 -11.67 -5.26 -1.51
C ARG A 25 -12.68 -6.19 -0.83
N ASP A 26 -13.91 -6.27 -1.35
CA ASP A 26 -15.03 -6.98 -0.71
C ASP A 26 -14.73 -8.46 -0.44
N PRO A 27 -14.12 -9.24 -1.36
CA PRO A 27 -13.87 -10.65 -1.11
C PRO A 27 -12.98 -10.91 0.12
N LEU A 28 -12.01 -10.02 0.41
CA LEU A 28 -11.18 -10.17 1.60
C LEU A 28 -11.95 -9.90 2.89
N ILE A 29 -12.85 -8.91 2.87
CA ILE A 29 -13.70 -8.59 4.02
C ILE A 29 -14.67 -9.73 4.29
N LEU A 30 -15.25 -10.32 3.24
CA LEU A 30 -16.12 -11.48 3.35
C LEU A 30 -15.35 -12.72 3.85
N LEU A 31 -14.14 -12.97 3.32
CA LEU A 31 -13.25 -14.02 3.82
C LEU A 31 -12.91 -13.84 5.29
N SER A 32 -12.67 -12.61 5.75
CA SER A 32 -12.39 -12.35 7.17
C SER A 32 -13.59 -12.63 8.07
N ARG A 33 -14.81 -12.42 7.58
CA ARG A 33 -16.05 -12.76 8.31
C ARG A 33 -16.29 -14.26 8.37
N GLU A 34 -15.94 -14.96 7.30
CA GLU A 34 -16.08 -16.42 7.18
C GLU A 34 -15.00 -17.16 8.01
N ALA A 35 -13.75 -16.71 7.92
CA ALA A 35 -12.56 -17.35 8.47
C ALA A 35 -11.69 -16.32 9.24
N PRO A 36 -12.16 -15.82 10.40
CA PRO A 36 -11.49 -14.77 11.17
C PRO A 36 -10.12 -15.18 11.73
N GLU A 37 -9.84 -16.48 11.83
CA GLU A 37 -8.54 -17.07 12.16
C GLU A 37 -7.53 -16.98 10.99
N LEU A 38 -8.01 -16.90 9.75
CA LEU A 38 -7.17 -16.78 8.55
C LEU A 38 -6.87 -15.33 8.20
N VAL A 39 -7.89 -14.47 8.24
CA VAL A 39 -7.80 -13.06 7.88
C VAL A 39 -8.55 -12.20 8.90
N ASN A 40 -7.93 -11.09 9.28
CA ASN A 40 -8.52 -10.00 10.03
C ASN A 40 -8.58 -8.75 9.14
N ALA A 41 -9.67 -8.60 8.39
CA ALA A 41 -9.90 -7.52 7.44
C ALA A 41 -11.27 -6.89 7.66
N GLU A 42 -11.29 -5.58 7.92
CA GLU A 42 -12.54 -4.86 8.18
C GLU A 42 -12.56 -3.50 7.49
N TYR A 43 -13.77 -3.06 7.12
CA TYR A 43 -13.98 -1.74 6.54
C TYR A 43 -14.04 -0.65 7.60
N THR A 44 -13.25 0.40 7.40
CA THR A 44 -13.35 1.66 8.16
C THR A 44 -14.24 2.67 7.43
N LYS A 45 -14.62 3.74 8.11
CA LYS A 45 -15.32 4.89 7.51
C LYS A 45 -14.36 5.75 6.68
N ASN A 46 -14.86 6.43 5.65
CA ASN A 46 -14.20 7.58 5.03
C ASN A 46 -15.14 8.79 5.02
N GLN A 47 -14.67 9.95 4.56
CA GLN A 47 -15.47 11.18 4.54
C GLN A 47 -16.71 11.12 3.63
N ALA A 48 -16.77 10.17 2.68
CA ALA A 48 -17.89 9.99 1.76
C ALA A 48 -18.92 8.95 2.23
N TRP A 49 -18.74 8.37 3.42
CA TRP A 49 -19.65 7.36 3.98
C TRP A 49 -21.05 7.93 4.22
N LYS A 50 -22.07 7.15 3.83
CA LYS A 50 -23.49 7.50 3.96
C LYS A 50 -24.27 6.49 4.78
N SER A 51 -23.93 5.21 4.69
CA SER A 51 -24.63 4.15 5.43
C SER A 51 -23.79 2.89 5.59
N GLU A 52 -24.28 1.91 6.35
CA GLU A 52 -23.61 0.61 6.51
C GLU A 52 -23.45 -0.17 5.20
N LYS A 53 -24.14 0.22 4.12
CA LYS A 53 -23.88 -0.33 2.78
C LYS A 53 -22.42 -0.09 2.36
N ASP A 54 -21.83 1.01 2.78
CA ASP A 54 -20.43 1.37 2.50
C ASP A 54 -19.43 0.51 3.31
N THR A 55 -19.91 -0.26 4.29
CA THR A 55 -19.13 -1.19 5.12
C THR A 55 -19.69 -2.62 5.05
N LEU A 56 -20.41 -2.94 3.97
CA LEU A 56 -21.03 -4.24 3.70
C LEU A 56 -21.95 -4.72 4.85
N GLY A 57 -22.86 -3.86 5.30
CA GLY A 57 -23.91 -4.18 6.28
C GLY A 57 -23.40 -4.46 7.68
N LYS A 58 -22.24 -3.90 8.06
CA LYS A 58 -21.70 -3.96 9.42
C LYS A 58 -21.29 -2.57 9.90
N PRO A 59 -21.27 -2.30 11.21
CA PRO A 59 -20.70 -1.07 11.74
C PRO A 59 -19.24 -0.87 11.27
N PRO A 60 -18.81 0.38 11.00
CA PRO A 60 -17.43 0.65 10.61
C PRO A 60 -16.46 0.27 11.72
N ALA A 61 -15.36 -0.38 11.34
CA ALA A 61 -14.25 -0.63 12.24
C ALA A 61 -13.54 0.67 12.61
N LYS A 62 -12.88 0.65 13.78
CA LYS A 62 -11.96 1.73 14.18
C LYS A 62 -10.77 1.77 13.24
N GLU A 63 -10.29 2.97 12.99
CA GLU A 63 -9.02 3.15 12.29
C GLU A 63 -7.88 2.56 13.11
N VAL A 64 -6.90 1.98 12.42
CA VAL A 64 -5.69 1.44 13.01
C VAL A 64 -4.52 2.19 12.40
N PRO A 65 -3.64 2.81 13.21
CA PRO A 65 -2.42 3.43 12.70
C PRO A 65 -1.59 2.46 11.87
N LEU A 66 -0.92 2.95 10.82
CA LEU A 66 -0.08 2.10 9.96
C LEU A 66 1.05 1.42 10.75
N VAL A 67 1.58 2.07 11.79
CA VAL A 67 2.61 1.50 12.66
C VAL A 67 2.14 0.26 13.43
N ASP A 68 0.83 0.16 13.70
CA ASP A 68 0.20 -0.96 14.40
C ASP A 68 -0.15 -2.12 13.46
N HIS A 69 -0.08 -1.91 12.15
CA HIS A 69 -0.16 -3.01 11.18
C HIS A 69 1.06 -3.92 11.28
N CYS A 70 2.20 -3.40 11.76
CA CYS A 70 3.46 -4.13 11.76
C CYS A 70 3.48 -5.37 12.67
N LYS A 71 2.47 -5.57 13.52
CA LYS A 71 2.32 -6.80 14.32
C LYS A 71 1.81 -8.00 13.52
N TYR A 72 1.31 -7.83 12.30
CA TYR A 72 0.82 -8.91 11.45
C TYR A 72 1.85 -9.31 10.40
N LYS A 73 1.97 -10.61 10.09
CA LYS A 73 2.89 -11.12 9.05
C LYS A 73 2.44 -10.74 7.65
N TYR A 74 1.14 -10.81 7.35
CA TYR A 74 0.64 -10.71 5.99
C TYR A 74 -0.24 -9.47 5.82
N LEU A 75 0.25 -8.47 5.10
CA LEU A 75 -0.43 -7.18 4.94
C LEU A 75 -0.96 -7.02 3.52
N PHE A 76 -2.28 -6.83 3.39
CA PHE A 76 -2.91 -6.71 2.08
C PHE A 76 -2.91 -5.26 1.57
N ASN A 77 -2.56 -5.10 0.30
CA ASN A 77 -2.72 -3.88 -0.46
C ASN A 77 -3.73 -4.07 -1.62
N PHE A 78 -4.59 -3.08 -1.80
CA PHE A 78 -5.57 -3.01 -2.87
C PHE A 78 -5.56 -1.62 -3.48
N ARG A 79 -5.97 -1.53 -4.75
CA ARG A 79 -6.41 -0.25 -5.31
C ARG A 79 -7.56 0.36 -4.50
N GLY A 80 -7.74 1.67 -4.63
CA GLY A 80 -8.94 2.41 -4.23
C GLY A 80 -9.57 3.02 -5.47
N VAL A 81 -9.80 4.34 -5.45
CA VAL A 81 -10.16 5.09 -6.68
C VAL A 81 -9.07 4.91 -7.75
N ALA A 82 -7.80 4.95 -7.36
CA ALA A 82 -6.63 4.59 -8.18
C ALA A 82 -5.67 3.70 -7.36
N ALA A 83 -4.35 3.79 -7.58
CA ALA A 83 -3.36 3.18 -6.68
C ALA A 83 -3.52 3.71 -5.23
N SER A 84 -3.06 2.93 -4.24
CA SER A 84 -3.23 3.28 -2.83
C SER A 84 -1.91 3.64 -2.19
N PHE A 85 -1.86 4.80 -1.54
CA PHE A 85 -0.72 5.24 -0.73
C PHE A 85 -0.33 4.27 0.39
N ARG A 86 -1.21 3.32 0.75
CA ARG A 86 -0.95 2.27 1.72
C ARG A 86 0.28 1.43 1.34
N LEU A 87 0.46 1.10 0.06
CA LEU A 87 1.43 0.09 -0.38
C LEU A 87 2.84 0.32 0.18
N LYS A 88 3.41 1.51 -0.05
CA LYS A 88 4.77 1.85 0.39
C LYS A 88 4.98 1.72 1.90
N HIS A 89 3.95 1.95 2.71
CA HIS A 89 4.04 1.88 4.17
C HIS A 89 4.06 0.43 4.68
N LEU A 90 3.40 -0.50 3.99
CA LEU A 90 3.31 -1.90 4.44
C LEU A 90 4.69 -2.57 4.44
N PHE A 91 5.50 -2.31 3.41
CA PHE A 91 6.86 -2.84 3.31
C PHE A 91 7.74 -2.42 4.49
N LEU A 92 7.61 -1.18 4.97
CA LEU A 92 8.39 -0.66 6.09
C LEU A 92 8.12 -1.39 7.43
N CYS A 93 7.02 -2.14 7.52
CA CYS A 93 6.76 -3.01 8.66
C CYS A 93 7.66 -4.26 8.72
N GLY A 94 8.38 -4.61 7.64
CA GLY A 94 9.04 -5.91 7.53
C GLY A 94 8.05 -7.07 7.56
N SER A 95 6.82 -6.82 7.12
CA SER A 95 5.77 -7.80 6.94
C SER A 95 5.68 -8.15 5.45
N LEU A 96 5.20 -9.36 5.14
CA LEU A 96 5.01 -9.78 3.77
C LEU A 96 3.79 -9.08 3.17
N VAL A 97 4.00 -8.36 2.08
CA VAL A 97 2.93 -7.65 1.37
C VAL A 97 2.24 -8.60 0.39
N PHE A 98 0.92 -8.64 0.45
CA PHE A 98 0.05 -9.26 -0.54
C PHE A 98 -0.55 -8.15 -1.40
N HIS A 99 -0.12 -8.04 -2.65
CA HIS A 99 -0.60 -6.99 -3.55
C HIS A 99 -1.63 -7.55 -4.53
N VAL A 100 -2.86 -7.03 -4.42
CA VAL A 100 -3.99 -7.47 -5.24
C VAL A 100 -4.06 -6.66 -6.53
N GLY A 101 -4.09 -7.36 -7.66
CA GLY A 101 -4.12 -6.79 -9.01
C GLY A 101 -2.81 -6.11 -9.42
N ASP A 102 -2.73 -5.72 -10.69
CA ASP A 102 -1.51 -5.20 -11.32
C ASP A 102 -1.73 -3.95 -12.21
N LYS A 103 -2.98 -3.52 -12.40
CA LYS A 103 -3.33 -2.44 -13.34
C LYS A 103 -2.99 -1.03 -12.84
N TRP A 104 -3.17 -0.77 -11.53
CA TRP A 104 -3.02 0.57 -10.97
C TRP A 104 -1.62 0.80 -10.43
N GLN A 105 -0.97 1.86 -10.92
CA GLN A 105 0.46 2.09 -10.73
C GLN A 105 0.72 3.46 -10.09
N GLU A 106 1.73 3.52 -9.21
CA GLU A 106 2.48 4.75 -8.92
C GLU A 106 3.87 4.63 -9.58
N PHE A 107 4.62 5.74 -9.70
CA PHE A 107 5.86 5.76 -10.49
C PHE A 107 6.91 4.70 -10.10
N PHE A 108 6.91 4.25 -8.84
CA PHE A 108 7.86 3.26 -8.32
C PHE A 108 7.39 1.80 -8.44
N TYR A 109 6.10 1.56 -8.73
CA TYR A 109 5.53 0.22 -8.77
C TYR A 109 6.20 -0.69 -9.82
N PRO A 110 6.56 -0.22 -11.03
CA PRO A 110 7.22 -1.08 -12.01
C PRO A 110 8.56 -1.68 -11.54
N GLN A 111 9.21 -1.09 -10.54
CA GLN A 111 10.44 -1.60 -9.93
C GLN A 111 10.17 -2.62 -8.80
N LEU A 112 8.98 -2.59 -8.20
CA LEU A 112 8.52 -3.65 -7.32
C LEU A 112 8.12 -4.86 -8.15
N LYS A 113 8.94 -5.91 -8.07
CA LYS A 113 8.70 -7.18 -8.79
C LYS A 113 7.90 -8.19 -7.96
N PRO A 114 6.86 -8.83 -8.54
CA PRO A 114 6.14 -9.92 -7.89
C PRO A 114 7.09 -11.08 -7.58
N TRP A 115 6.85 -11.78 -6.48
CA TRP A 115 7.67 -12.86 -5.91
C TRP A 115 9.08 -12.49 -5.46
N VAL A 116 9.62 -11.36 -5.92
CA VAL A 116 10.87 -10.79 -5.40
C VAL A 116 10.59 -9.97 -4.14
N HIS A 117 9.63 -9.04 -4.21
CA HIS A 117 9.37 -8.06 -3.15
C HIS A 117 8.03 -8.27 -2.44
N TYR A 118 7.05 -8.89 -3.10
CA TYR A 118 5.70 -9.10 -2.57
C TYR A 118 5.04 -10.33 -3.20
N VAL A 119 3.96 -10.82 -2.59
CA VAL A 119 3.12 -11.90 -3.16
C VAL A 119 2.03 -11.28 -4.04
N PRO A 120 2.00 -11.57 -5.35
CA PRO A 120 0.92 -11.12 -6.22
C PRO A 120 -0.36 -11.92 -5.95
N VAL A 121 -1.48 -11.23 -5.81
CA VAL A 121 -2.81 -11.83 -5.62
C VAL A 121 -3.69 -11.47 -6.82
N GLN A 122 -4.47 -12.45 -7.31
CA GLN A 122 -5.40 -12.21 -8.41
C GLN A 122 -6.45 -11.16 -8.01
N GLN A 123 -6.94 -10.39 -8.98
CA GLN A 123 -7.84 -9.26 -8.73
C GLN A 123 -9.16 -9.69 -8.07
N ASP A 124 -9.62 -10.92 -8.33
CA ASP A 124 -10.83 -11.52 -7.78
C ASP A 124 -10.62 -12.26 -6.45
N LEU A 125 -9.36 -12.32 -5.96
CA LEU A 125 -8.93 -13.06 -4.78
C LEU A 125 -9.11 -14.58 -4.85
N SER A 126 -9.35 -15.15 -6.03
CA SER A 126 -9.58 -16.59 -6.22
C SER A 126 -8.47 -17.47 -5.62
N ASN A 127 -7.22 -17.01 -5.68
CA ASN A 127 -6.05 -17.74 -5.17
C ASN A 127 -5.60 -17.35 -3.75
N VAL A 128 -6.33 -16.48 -3.05
CA VAL A 128 -5.84 -15.90 -1.77
C VAL A 128 -5.64 -16.95 -0.67
N ARG A 129 -6.51 -17.97 -0.60
CA ARG A 129 -6.42 -19.04 0.41
C ARG A 129 -5.19 -19.91 0.20
N GLU A 130 -4.96 -20.31 -1.06
CA GLU A 130 -3.77 -21.07 -1.46
C GLU A 130 -2.49 -20.29 -1.16
N LEU A 131 -2.45 -19.00 -1.51
CA LEU A 131 -1.28 -18.15 -1.23
C LEU A 131 -1.02 -17.99 0.27
N LEU A 132 -2.07 -17.82 1.09
CA LEU A 132 -1.92 -17.74 2.55
C LEU A 132 -1.45 -19.07 3.16
N GLN A 133 -1.89 -20.20 2.61
CA GLN A 133 -1.40 -21.52 3.02
C GLN A 133 0.07 -21.70 2.65
N PHE A 134 0.42 -21.40 1.39
CA PHE A 134 1.78 -21.48 0.88
C PHE A 134 2.79 -20.71 1.75
N VAL A 135 2.51 -19.43 2.08
CA VAL A 135 3.45 -18.64 2.89
C VAL A 135 3.54 -19.09 4.35
N LYS A 136 2.49 -19.74 4.88
CA LYS A 136 2.51 -20.33 6.22
C LYS A 136 3.39 -21.58 6.27
N GLU A 137 3.30 -22.42 5.25
CA GLU A 137 4.10 -23.65 5.13
C GLU A 137 5.55 -23.35 4.72
N ASN A 138 5.80 -22.22 4.06
CA ASN A 138 7.10 -21.80 3.56
C ASN A 138 7.56 -20.49 4.25
N ASP A 139 7.53 -20.45 5.58
CA ASP A 139 7.74 -19.23 6.38
C ASP A 139 9.10 -18.55 6.13
N ALA A 140 10.17 -19.32 5.89
CA ALA A 140 11.49 -18.79 5.56
C ALA A 140 11.46 -18.02 4.23
N VAL A 141 10.86 -18.61 3.19
CA VAL A 141 10.68 -17.97 1.87
C VAL A 141 9.83 -16.71 2.00
N ALA A 142 8.76 -16.78 2.79
CA ALA A 142 7.89 -15.63 3.08
C ALA A 142 8.66 -14.48 3.75
N GLN A 143 9.52 -14.79 4.72
CA GLN A 143 10.37 -13.80 5.39
C GLN A 143 11.34 -13.14 4.42
N GLU A 144 12.02 -13.91 3.57
CA GLU A 144 12.96 -13.36 2.60
C GLU A 144 12.31 -12.39 1.61
N ILE A 145 11.10 -12.70 1.11
CA ILE A 145 10.35 -11.79 0.24
C ILE A 145 10.00 -10.50 0.99
N ALA A 146 9.55 -10.62 2.25
CA ALA A 146 9.23 -9.46 3.08
C ALA A 146 10.45 -8.56 3.33
N GLU A 147 11.61 -9.15 3.59
CA GLU A 147 12.88 -8.44 3.78
C GLU A 147 13.33 -7.73 2.51
N ARG A 148 13.31 -8.41 1.35
CA ARG A 148 13.62 -7.77 0.06
C ARG A 148 12.69 -6.60 -0.25
N GLY A 149 11.39 -6.76 -0.01
CA GLY A 149 10.41 -5.67 -0.21
C GLY A 149 10.66 -4.47 0.71
N LYS A 150 10.95 -4.72 2.00
CA LYS A 150 11.34 -3.69 2.96
C LYS A 150 12.61 -2.96 2.51
N ASP A 151 13.65 -3.70 2.15
CA ASP A 151 14.95 -3.17 1.75
C ASP A 151 14.85 -2.32 0.49
N PHE A 152 14.04 -2.74 -0.49
CA PHE A 152 13.78 -1.94 -1.69
C PHE A 152 13.23 -0.56 -1.34
N ILE A 153 12.19 -0.50 -0.50
CA ILE A 153 11.59 0.79 -0.11
C ILE A 153 12.56 1.65 0.69
N LEU A 154 13.34 1.06 1.61
CA LEU A 154 14.32 1.79 2.41
C LEU A 154 15.46 2.39 1.57
N ARG A 155 15.84 1.74 0.46
CA ARG A 155 16.99 2.14 -0.35
C ARG A 155 16.63 2.90 -1.62
N HIS A 156 15.41 2.75 -2.13
CA HIS A 156 15.02 3.25 -3.46
C HIS A 156 13.72 4.07 -3.48
N LEU A 157 13.12 4.36 -2.31
CA LEU A 157 11.96 5.24 -2.20
C LEU A 157 12.12 6.25 -1.04
N ARG A 158 13.31 6.82 -0.92
CA ARG A 158 13.64 7.86 0.06
C ARG A 158 13.17 9.23 -0.44
N MET A 159 13.17 10.23 0.44
CA MET A 159 12.80 11.59 0.04
C MET A 159 13.69 12.14 -1.08
N GLU A 160 14.98 11.84 -1.06
CA GLU A 160 15.90 12.20 -2.14
C GLU A 160 15.56 11.51 -3.48
N ASP A 161 15.06 10.27 -3.45
CA ASP A 161 14.66 9.54 -4.66
C ASP A 161 13.39 10.17 -5.27
N VAL A 162 12.45 10.63 -4.43
CA VAL A 162 11.26 11.37 -4.86
C VAL A 162 11.65 12.72 -5.50
N SER A 163 12.54 13.48 -4.86
CA SER A 163 13.06 14.74 -5.40
C SER A 163 13.79 14.53 -6.73
N CYS A 164 14.68 13.52 -6.80
CA CYS A 164 15.40 13.14 -8.02
C CYS A 164 14.45 12.75 -9.15
N TYR A 165 13.39 11.98 -8.85
CA TYR A 165 12.39 11.61 -9.83
C TYR A 165 11.69 12.84 -10.43
N TRP A 166 11.25 13.79 -9.58
CA TRP A 166 10.63 15.04 -10.05
C TRP A 166 11.55 15.87 -10.93
N GLU A 167 12.80 16.05 -10.51
CA GLU A 167 13.81 16.80 -11.27
C GLU A 167 14.04 16.18 -12.65
N ARG A 168 14.26 14.86 -12.71
CA ARG A 168 14.49 14.14 -13.97
C ARG A 168 13.25 14.16 -14.86
N LEU A 169 12.07 13.89 -14.30
CA LEU A 169 10.81 13.89 -15.03
C LEU A 169 10.56 15.24 -15.71
N LEU A 170 10.68 16.34 -14.96
CA LEU A 170 10.42 17.68 -15.48
C LEU A 170 11.50 18.13 -16.47
N THR A 171 12.77 17.79 -16.21
CA THR A 171 13.88 18.05 -17.13
C THR A 171 13.67 17.36 -18.48
N GLU A 172 13.39 16.05 -18.48
CA GLU A 172 13.16 15.29 -19.73
C GLU A 172 11.89 15.75 -20.43
N PHE A 173 10.81 16.00 -19.68
CA PHE A 173 9.57 16.54 -20.26
C PHE A 173 9.79 17.89 -20.94
N SER A 174 10.60 18.78 -20.36
CA SER A 174 10.86 20.10 -20.94
C SER A 174 11.51 20.05 -22.33
N ARG A 175 12.29 19.00 -22.62
CA ARG A 175 12.93 18.78 -23.93
C ARG A 175 11.93 18.43 -25.04
N LEU A 176 10.74 17.97 -24.67
CA LEU A 176 9.66 17.63 -25.60
C LEU A 176 8.83 18.86 -26.02
N LEU A 177 9.03 20.02 -25.39
CA LEU A 177 8.29 21.23 -25.73
C LEU A 177 8.70 21.75 -27.11
N ALA A 178 7.75 21.76 -28.05
CA ALA A 178 7.95 22.33 -29.39
C ALA A 178 7.77 23.87 -29.43
N TYR A 179 7.65 24.54 -28.28
CA TYR A 179 7.46 25.98 -28.17
C TYR A 179 8.13 26.54 -26.91
N LYS A 180 8.42 27.84 -26.90
CA LYS A 180 8.92 28.55 -25.71
C LYS A 180 7.76 28.98 -24.81
N PRO A 181 7.66 28.50 -23.56
CA PRO A 181 6.58 28.92 -22.65
C PRO A 181 6.59 30.42 -22.36
N SER A 182 5.41 31.03 -22.32
CA SER A 182 5.22 32.42 -21.89
C SER A 182 4.34 32.47 -20.64
N ARG A 183 4.77 33.26 -19.64
CA ARG A 183 4.03 33.40 -18.37
C ARG A 183 2.69 34.09 -18.62
N LYS A 184 1.61 33.51 -18.10
CA LYS A 184 0.29 34.17 -18.06
C LYS A 184 0.26 35.19 -16.90
N SER A 185 -0.18 36.41 -17.17
CA SER A 185 -0.26 37.50 -16.18
C SER A 185 -1.19 37.18 -15.01
N SER A 186 -2.21 36.35 -15.23
CA SER A 186 -3.13 35.89 -14.20
C SER A 186 -2.52 34.87 -13.23
N TYR A 187 -1.35 34.30 -13.53
CA TYR A 187 -0.74 33.27 -12.69
C TYR A 187 0.04 33.93 -11.54
N LYS A 188 -0.35 33.55 -10.32
CA LYS A 188 0.38 33.91 -9.09
C LYS A 188 1.65 33.06 -8.98
N GLN A 189 2.74 33.70 -8.59
CA GLN A 189 4.00 33.00 -8.32
C GLN A 189 3.88 32.20 -7.01
N ILE A 190 4.31 30.95 -7.04
CA ILE A 190 4.44 30.13 -5.84
C ILE A 190 5.80 30.47 -5.22
N ILE A 191 5.78 31.02 -4.01
CA ILE A 191 6.98 31.43 -3.27
C ILE A 191 7.18 30.45 -2.11
N GLN A 192 8.41 29.96 -1.96
CA GLN A 192 8.78 29.10 -0.84
C GLN A 192 8.73 29.94 0.44
N LYS A 193 7.77 29.64 1.33
CA LYS A 193 7.76 30.22 2.68
C LYS A 193 8.76 29.44 3.54
N PRO A 194 9.46 30.09 4.49
CA PRO A 194 10.27 29.37 5.48
C PRO A 194 9.39 28.33 6.17
N ASN A 195 9.83 27.08 6.22
CA ASN A 195 9.05 25.97 6.74
C ASN A 195 8.60 26.27 8.19
N ARG A 196 7.29 26.23 8.44
CA ARG A 196 6.82 25.69 9.72
C ARG A 196 7.09 24.19 9.63
N THR A 197 8.01 23.70 10.42
CA THR A 197 8.25 22.26 10.60
C THR A 197 6.93 21.66 11.10
N GLU A 198 6.22 20.94 10.24
CA GLU A 198 5.16 20.03 10.66
C GLU A 198 5.82 18.66 10.85
N LEU A 199 6.47 18.50 12.00
CA LEU A 199 6.71 17.22 12.67
C LEU A 199 6.12 17.32 14.07
#